data_AF-A0A7Y3GWN0-F1
#
_entry.id   AF-A0A7Y3GWN0-F1
#
_cell.length_a   1.000
_cell.length_b   1.000
_cell.length_c   1.000
_cell.angle_alpha   90.00
_cell.angle_beta   90.00
_cell.angle_gamma   90.00
#
_symmetry.space_group_name_H-M   'P 1'
#
loop_
_entity.id
_entity.type
_entity.pdbx_description
1 polymer ?
#
loop_
_entity_poly.entity_id
_entity_poly.type
_entity_poly.pdbx_seq_one_letter_code
_entity_poly.pdbx_strand_id
1 'polypeptide(L)' 'MGTARDIYGVVVDPQSFAVDEEATRTLRSQIAKARGELPALQPTGPDAATWLAKHMREGDEYLLDPQ' A
#
# COMPACT_ATOMS: atom_id res chain seq x y z
N MET A 1 -4.03 -14.66 14.73
CA MET A 1 -4.49 -13.27 14.88
C MET A 1 -4.62 -12.68 13.48
N GLY A 2 -5.67 -11.89 13.23
CA GLY A 2 -6.25 -11.71 11.90
C GLY A 2 -5.61 -10.59 11.09
N THR A 3 -5.27 -10.89 9.83
CA THR A 3 -4.72 -9.97 8.82
C THR A 3 -5.44 -8.61 8.76
N ALA A 4 -6.76 -8.59 8.97
CA ALA A 4 -7.55 -7.37 9.03
C ALA A 4 -7.05 -6.36 10.08
N ARG A 5 -6.73 -6.84 11.28
CA ARG A 5 -6.23 -6.00 12.37
C ARG A 5 -4.77 -5.60 12.14
N ASP A 6 -3.94 -6.58 11.79
CA ASP A 6 -2.49 -6.41 11.82
C ASP A 6 -1.97 -5.60 10.62
N ILE A 7 -2.58 -5.76 9.43
CA ILE A 7 -2.17 -5.06 8.21
C ILE A 7 -2.98 -3.78 8.00
N TYR A 8 -4.30 -3.87 8.20
CA TYR A 8 -5.23 -2.79 7.82
C TYR A 8 -5.73 -1.96 9.00
N GLY A 9 -5.38 -2.35 10.24
CA GLY A 9 -5.86 -1.68 11.44
C GLY A 9 -7.38 -1.78 11.61
N VAL A 10 -8.02 -2.80 11.04
CA VAL A 10 -9.48 -2.99 11.10
C VAL A 10 -9.83 -3.93 12.25
N VAL A 11 -10.75 -3.49 13.09
CA VAL A 11 -11.29 -4.29 14.20
C VAL A 11 -12.64 -4.83 13.79
N VAL A 12 -12.80 -6.15 13.86
CA VAL A 12 -14.02 -6.86 13.50
C VAL A 12 -14.49 -7.62 14.72
N ASP A 13 -15.78 -7.50 15.04
CA ASP A 13 -16.41 -8.30 16.08
C ASP A 13 -16.53 -9.76 15.60
N PRO A 14 -15.99 -10.75 16.34
CA PRO A 14 -15.92 -12.13 15.86
C PRO A 14 -17.25 -12.89 15.91
N GLN A 15 -18.29 -12.33 16.54
CA GLN A 15 -19.61 -12.96 16.66
C GLN A 15 -20.56 -12.45 15.57
N SER A 16 -20.50 -11.16 15.27
CA SER A 16 -21.37 -10.48 14.31
C SER A 16 -20.71 -10.24 12.96
N PHE A 17 -19.38 -10.37 12.87
CA PHE A 17 -18.56 -9.98 11.71
C PHE A 17 -18.72 -8.52 11.28
N ALA A 18 -19.31 -7.69 12.14
CA ALA A 18 -19.41 -6.26 11.92
C ALA A 18 -18.07 -5.57 12.21
N VAL A 19 -17.80 -4.49 11.47
CA VAL A 19 -16.65 -3.63 11.75
C VAL A 19 -16.96 -2.78 12.98
N ASP A 20 -16.05 -2.77 13.94
CA ASP A 20 -16.06 -1.82 15.04
C ASP A 20 -15.40 -0.52 14.55
N GLU A 21 -16.23 0.44 14.16
CA GLU A 21 -15.81 1.74 13.62
C GLU A 21 -14.97 2.55 14.61
N GLU A 22 -15.32 2.52 15.90
CA GLU A 22 -14.64 3.29 16.94
C GLU A 22 -13.27 2.70 17.27
N ALA A 23 -13.21 1.38 17.45
CA ALA A 23 -11.95 0.68 17.70
C ALA A 23 -11.03 0.74 16.47
N THR A 24 -11.58 0.63 15.26
CA THR A 24 -10.83 0.78 14.01
C THR A 24 -10.23 2.18 13.90
N ARG A 25 -11.00 3.23 14.19
CA ARG A 25 -10.51 4.62 14.18
C ARG A 25 -9.38 4.81 15.17
N THR A 26 -9.53 4.31 16.40
CA THR A 26 -8.52 4.40 17.45
C THR A 26 -7.24 3.66 17.05
N LEU A 27 -7.36 2.43 16.56
CA LEU A 27 -6.23 1.62 16.12
C LEU A 27 -5.47 2.27 14.97
N ARG A 28 -6.18 2.80 13.96
CA ARG A 28 -5.55 3.52 12.85
C ARG A 28 -4.83 4.78 13.31
N SER A 29 -5.37 5.52 14.28
CA SER A 29 -4.67 6.67 14.87
C SER A 29 -3.37 6.24 15.56
N GLN A 30 -3.37 5.14 16.30
CA GLN A 30 -2.17 4.60 16.94
C GLN A 30 -1.13 4.15 15.89
N ILE A 31 -1.56 3.44 14.85
CA ILE A 31 -0.69 3.02 13.74
C ILE A 31 -0.08 4.23 13.04
N ALA A 32 -0.87 5.27 12.75
CA ALA A 32 -0.39 6.50 12.13
C ALA A 32 0.65 7.21 13.01
N LYS A 33 0.38 7.32 14.31
CA LYS A 33 1.34 7.89 15.28
C LYS A 33 2.64 7.08 15.34
N ALA A 34 2.55 5.76 15.33
CA ALA A 34 3.72 4.87 15.35
C ALA A 34 4.55 4.94 14.05
N ARG A 35 3.89 5.15 12.89
CA ARG A 35 4.57 5.36 11.60
C ARG A 35 5.28 6.70 11.52
N GLY A 36 4.83 7.71 12.27
CA GLY A 36 5.38 9.05 12.23
C GLY A 36 4.99 9.80 10.95
N GLU A 37 5.63 10.94 10.73
CA GLU A 37 5.42 11.72 9.51
C GLU A 37 5.96 10.98 8.29
N LEU A 38 5.11 10.80 7.29
CA LEU A 38 5.55 10.30 6.00
C LEU A 38 6.28 11.43 5.27
N PRO A 39 7.48 11.17 4.70
CA PRO A 39 8.13 12.18 3.87
C PRO A 39 7.20 12.57 2.73
N ALA A 40 7.05 13.88 2.52
CA ALA A 40 6.36 14.39 1.35
C ALA A 40 7.16 14.01 0.10
N LEU A 41 6.82 12.87 -0.50
CA LEU A 41 7.38 12.45 -1.78
C LEU A 41 6.72 13.30 -2.87
N GLN A 42 7.42 14.32 -3.34
CA GLN A 42 7.11 14.90 -4.65
C GLN A 42 7.59 13.91 -5.71
N PRO A 43 6.72 13.46 -6.64
CA PRO A 43 7.20 12.77 -7.82
C PRO A 43 8.05 13.76 -8.63
N THR A 44 9.38 13.67 -8.48
CA THR A 44 10.35 14.55 -9.15
C THR A 44 10.60 14.17 -10.61
N GLY A 45 9.93 13.13 -11.09
CA GLY A 45 9.97 12.64 -12.46
C GLY A 45 9.20 11.32 -12.57
N PRO A 46 9.12 10.72 -13.77
CA PRO A 46 8.73 9.32 -13.89
C PRO A 46 9.72 8.50 -13.04
N ASP A 47 9.22 7.95 -11.93
CA ASP A 47 10.05 7.06 -11.12
C ASP A 47 10.44 5.89 -12.00
N ALA A 48 11.74 5.56 -11.98
CA ALA A 48 12.35 4.62 -12.88
C ALA A 48 11.59 3.30 -12.79
N ALA A 49 10.75 3.01 -13.78
CA ALA A 49 10.16 1.71 -13.98
C ALA A 49 11.31 0.75 -14.29
N THR A 50 12.04 0.35 -13.26
CA THR A 50 13.13 -0.65 -13.33
C THR A 50 12.56 -2.00 -13.69
N TRP A 51 11.24 -2.15 -13.74
CA TRP A 51 10.58 -3.34 -14.22
C TRP A 51 11.10 -3.72 -15.60
N LEU A 52 11.16 -2.79 -16.56
CA LEU A 52 11.71 -3.08 -17.89
C LEU A 52 13.19 -3.48 -17.80
N ALA A 53 14.01 -2.68 -17.11
CA ALA A 53 15.43 -2.98 -16.93
C ALA A 53 15.70 -4.33 -16.22
N LYS A 54 14.77 -4.79 -15.37
CA LYS A 54 14.90 -6.04 -14.59
C LYS A 54 14.28 -7.26 -15.28
N HIS A 55 13.41 -7.06 -16.27
CA HIS A 55 12.61 -8.14 -16.85
C HIS A 55 12.71 -8.23 -18.38
N MET A 56 13.22 -7.22 -19.07
CA MET A 56 13.57 -7.33 -20.49
C MET A 56 14.85 -8.15 -20.63
N ARG A 57 14.79 -9.18 -21.47
CA ARG A 57 15.93 -10.00 -21.86
C ARG A 57 16.61 -9.38 -23.08
N GLU A 58 17.85 -9.80 -23.33
CA GLU A 58 18.57 -9.41 -24.53
C GLU A 58 17.77 -9.85 -25.78
N GLY A 59 17.37 -8.89 -26.61
CA GLY A 59 16.54 -9.11 -27.81
C GLY A 59 15.06 -8.76 -27.66
N ASP A 60 14.59 -8.40 -26.47
CA ASP A 60 13.21 -7.91 -26.31
C ASP A 60 13.08 -6.47 -26.85
N GLU A 61 12.07 -6.22 -27.68
CA GLU A 61 11.68 -4.87 -28.11
C GLU A 61 10.46 -4.40 -27.33
N TYR A 62 10.58 -3.24 -26.69
CA TYR A 62 9.45 -2.59 -26.04
C TYR A 62 8.66 -1.78 -27.06
N LEU A 63 7.54 -2.33 -27.54
CA LEU A 63 6.61 -1.61 -28.42
C LEU A 63 5.74 -0.68 -27.56
N LEU A 64 6.10 0.61 -27.53
CA LEU A 64 5.17 1.65 -27.14
C LEU A 64 4.09 1.71 -28.23
N ASP A 65 2.84 1.41 -27.84
CA ASP A 65 1.70 1.41 -28.73
C ASP A 65 1.69 2.72 -29.55
N PRO A 66 1.79 2.68 -30.90
CA PRO A 66 1.82 3.88 -31.71
C PRO A 66 0.46 4.60 -31.64
N GLN A 67 0.52 5.93 -31.51
CA GLN A 67 -0.62 6.86 -31.45
C GLN A 67 -1.61 6.70 -32.60
#